data_AF-A0A069DPI9-F1
#
_entry.id   AF-A0A069DPI9-F1
#
_cell.length_a   1.000
_cell.length_b   1.000
_cell.length_c   1.000
_cell.angle_alpha   90.00
_cell.angle_beta   90.00
_cell.angle_gamma   90.00
#
_symmetry.space_group_name_H-M   'P 1'
#
loop_
_entity.id
_entity.type
_entity.pdbx_description
1 polymer ?
#
loop_
_entity_poly.entity_id
_entity_poly.type
_entity_poly.pdbx_seq_one_letter_code
_entity_poly.pdbx_strand_id
1 'polypeptide(L)'
;MERATALFDKIRKGYPIEVEVVCEILPCVLSDFFSASDILTKVIGEFLSPNQPHKKDMAGMVFQVFSQACSEHQLPLLQDWVVHSLNNFTHNVPTVTAVWSLCCFFICASGNPWLKAIFPHIQSRIRQCELEDRELLCIAAISFYNQLNCDQQETFLQSFEEICGDQKHSFSSPFSEIISCV
;
A
#
# COMPACT_ATOMS: atom_id res chain seq x y z
N MET A 1 1.24 -17.14 -15.51
CA MET A 1 0.86 -16.89 -14.10
C MET A 1 1.23 -18.02 -13.14
N GLU A 2 1.02 -19.30 -13.45
CA GLU A 2 1.32 -20.41 -12.50
C GLU A 2 2.74 -20.40 -11.92
N ARG A 3 3.76 -20.14 -12.73
CA ARG A 3 5.16 -20.04 -12.25
C ARG A 3 5.38 -18.84 -11.32
N ALA A 4 4.69 -17.72 -11.56
CA ALA A 4 4.74 -16.57 -10.67
C ALA A 4 4.06 -16.89 -9.32
N THR A 5 2.93 -17.61 -9.34
CA THR A 5 2.27 -18.09 -8.12
C THR A 5 3.19 -18.95 -7.27
N ALA A 6 3.99 -19.83 -7.89
CA ALA A 6 4.97 -20.64 -7.17
C ALA A 6 6.04 -19.80 -6.44
N LEU A 7 6.44 -18.65 -7.00
CA LEU A 7 7.38 -17.73 -6.35
C LEU A 7 6.74 -17.00 -5.16
N PHE A 8 5.46 -16.62 -5.25
CA PHE A 8 4.74 -16.07 -4.09
C PHE A 8 4.50 -17.12 -2.99
N ASP A 9 4.31 -18.39 -3.36
CA ASP A 9 4.25 -19.48 -2.38
C ASP A 9 5.58 -19.71 -1.68
N LYS A 10 6.71 -19.46 -2.37
CA LYS A 10 8.04 -19.45 -1.75
C LYS A 10 8.18 -18.30 -0.77
N ILE A 11 7.71 -17.11 -1.10
CA ILE A 11 7.67 -15.97 -0.17
C ILE A 11 6.90 -16.35 1.10
N ARG A 12 5.71 -16.94 0.97
CA ARG A 12 4.87 -17.29 2.13
C ARG A 12 5.50 -18.32 3.08
N LYS A 13 6.40 -19.19 2.58
CA LYS A 13 6.95 -20.34 3.32
C LYS A 13 8.46 -20.24 3.56
N GLY A 14 9.12 -19.25 2.97
CA GLY A 14 10.57 -19.13 2.95
C GLY A 14 11.14 -18.62 4.27
N TYR A 15 12.45 -18.78 4.42
CA TYR A 15 13.18 -18.17 5.53
C TYR A 15 13.41 -16.67 5.27
N PRO A 16 13.55 -15.82 6.31
CA PRO A 16 13.62 -14.37 6.13
C PRO A 16 14.63 -13.90 5.06
N ILE A 17 15.85 -14.47 5.05
CA ILE A 17 16.88 -14.08 4.07
C ILE A 17 16.56 -14.56 2.64
N GLU A 18 15.91 -15.72 2.49
CA GLU A 18 15.45 -16.19 1.18
C GLU A 18 14.36 -15.26 0.65
N VAL A 19 13.43 -14.88 1.53
CA VAL A 19 12.32 -14.00 1.18
C VAL A 19 12.79 -12.59 0.83
N GLU A 20 13.74 -12.04 1.59
CA GLU A 20 14.36 -10.74 1.30
C GLU A 20 14.93 -10.71 -0.13
N VAL A 21 15.77 -11.69 -0.47
CA VAL A 21 16.38 -11.80 -1.81
C VAL A 21 15.32 -12.00 -2.89
N VAL A 22 14.34 -12.88 -2.67
CA VAL A 22 13.26 -13.13 -3.64
C VAL A 22 12.43 -11.85 -3.85
N CYS A 23 12.08 -11.13 -2.79
CA CYS A 23 11.31 -9.89 -2.87
C CYS A 23 12.06 -8.76 -3.59
N GLU A 24 13.39 -8.75 -3.50
CA GLU A 24 14.23 -7.77 -4.18
C GLU A 24 14.29 -8.00 -5.70
N ILE A 25 14.39 -9.26 -6.15
CA ILE A 25 14.55 -9.59 -7.58
C ILE A 25 13.22 -9.78 -8.32
N LEU A 26 12.16 -10.20 -7.62
CA LEU A 26 10.91 -10.61 -8.24
C LEU A 26 10.22 -9.50 -9.05
N PRO A 27 10.18 -8.22 -8.63
CA PRO A 27 9.61 -7.15 -9.45
C PRO A 27 10.17 -7.08 -10.86
N CYS A 28 11.50 -7.13 -10.99
CA CYS A 28 12.18 -7.11 -12.29
C CYS A 28 11.84 -8.35 -13.12
N VAL A 29 11.82 -9.54 -12.49
CA VAL A 29 11.42 -10.76 -13.18
C VAL A 29 9.97 -10.65 -13.67
N LEU A 30 9.06 -10.12 -12.84
CA LEU A 30 7.65 -9.98 -13.22
C LEU A 30 7.47 -9.01 -14.39
N SER A 31 8.19 -7.89 -14.43
CA SER A 31 8.10 -6.92 -15.52
C SER A 31 8.54 -7.45 -16.87
N ASP A 32 9.43 -8.46 -16.90
CA ASP A 32 9.87 -9.08 -18.15
C ASP A 32 8.80 -9.97 -18.80
N PHE A 33 7.81 -10.44 -18.03
CA PHE A 33 6.86 -11.47 -18.48
C PHE A 33 5.39 -11.07 -18.41
N PHE A 34 5.02 -10.03 -17.65
CA PHE A 34 3.62 -9.70 -17.36
C PHE A 34 3.31 -8.22 -17.57
N SER A 35 2.03 -7.91 -17.79
CA SER A 35 1.58 -6.52 -17.88
C SER A 35 1.59 -5.86 -16.49
N ALA A 36 1.76 -4.55 -16.43
CA ALA A 36 1.74 -3.83 -15.16
C ALA A 36 0.46 -4.05 -14.35
N SER A 37 -0.70 -4.14 -15.02
CA SER A 37 -1.99 -4.44 -14.36
C SER A 37 -1.99 -5.82 -13.68
N ASP A 38 -1.46 -6.84 -14.35
CA ASP A 38 -1.36 -8.20 -13.80
C ASP A 38 -0.41 -8.23 -12.59
N ILE A 39 0.72 -7.51 -12.70
CA ILE A 39 1.73 -7.41 -11.65
C ILE A 39 1.14 -6.71 -10.43
N LEU A 40 0.51 -5.55 -10.60
CA LEU A 40 -0.12 -4.79 -9.52
C LEU A 40 -1.17 -5.63 -8.80
N THR A 41 -2.09 -6.22 -9.56
CA THR A 41 -3.15 -7.07 -8.99
C THR A 41 -2.57 -8.22 -8.18
N LYS A 42 -1.54 -8.89 -8.71
CA LYS A 42 -0.93 -10.05 -8.04
C LYS A 42 -0.13 -9.65 -6.80
N VAL A 43 0.79 -8.71 -6.94
CA VAL A 43 1.70 -8.27 -5.86
C VAL A 43 0.91 -7.69 -4.71
N ILE A 44 -0.10 -6.86 -5.01
CA ILE A 44 -0.87 -6.23 -3.95
C ILE A 44 -1.84 -7.23 -3.30
N GLY A 45 -2.45 -8.13 -4.07
CA GLY A 45 -3.25 -9.21 -3.49
C GLY A 45 -2.45 -10.08 -2.51
N GLU A 46 -1.18 -10.34 -2.82
CA GLU A 46 -0.26 -11.09 -1.94
C GLU A 46 0.18 -10.28 -0.71
N PHE A 47 0.31 -8.95 -0.83
CA PHE A 47 0.57 -8.04 0.29
C PHE A 47 -0.62 -7.94 1.24
N LEU A 48 -1.83 -7.81 0.70
CA LEU A 48 -3.08 -7.68 1.43
C LEU A 48 -3.52 -8.99 2.08
N SER A 49 -3.00 -10.14 1.61
CA SER A 49 -3.32 -11.45 2.16
C SER A 49 -3.19 -11.46 3.70
N PRO A 50 -4.22 -11.91 4.44
CA PRO A 50 -4.25 -11.82 5.90
C PRO A 50 -3.15 -12.65 6.56
N ASN A 51 -2.74 -13.74 5.89
CA ASN A 51 -1.72 -14.67 6.37
C ASN A 51 -0.38 -14.47 5.65
N GLN A 52 -0.03 -13.25 5.25
CA GLN A 52 1.29 -12.94 4.69
C GLN A 52 2.32 -12.74 5.83
N PRO A 53 3.23 -13.70 6.10
CA PRO A 53 4.21 -13.55 7.18
C PRO A 53 5.26 -12.47 6.91
N HIS A 54 5.53 -12.17 5.63
CA HIS A 54 6.61 -11.26 5.21
C HIS A 54 6.07 -9.92 4.68
N LYS A 55 5.09 -9.32 5.38
CA LYS A 55 4.48 -8.04 4.96
C LYS A 55 5.51 -6.92 4.75
N LYS A 56 6.58 -6.88 5.56
CA LYS A 56 7.66 -5.90 5.42
C LYS A 56 8.37 -6.02 4.06
N ASP A 57 8.78 -7.21 3.69
CA ASP A 57 9.49 -7.47 2.42
C ASP A 57 8.56 -7.26 1.22
N MET A 58 7.30 -7.70 1.36
CA MET A 58 6.25 -7.44 0.38
C MET A 58 5.99 -5.94 0.17
N ALA A 59 6.07 -5.10 1.21
CA ALA A 59 5.96 -3.65 1.03
C ALA A 59 7.10 -3.11 0.17
N GLY A 60 8.33 -3.61 0.34
CA GLY A 60 9.47 -3.26 -0.52
C GLY A 60 9.22 -3.64 -1.98
N MET A 61 8.68 -4.83 -2.22
CA MET A 61 8.27 -5.27 -3.56
C MET A 61 7.20 -4.36 -4.17
N VAL A 62 6.16 -4.01 -3.40
CA VAL A 62 5.12 -3.05 -3.83
C VAL A 62 5.75 -1.71 -4.22
N PHE A 63 6.68 -1.19 -3.41
CA PHE A 63 7.36 0.06 -3.70
C PHE A 63 8.14 0.03 -5.02
N GLN A 64 8.84 -1.07 -5.32
CA GLN A 64 9.55 -1.23 -6.59
C GLN A 64 8.58 -1.26 -7.77
N VAL A 65 7.51 -2.05 -7.68
CA VAL A 65 6.48 -2.16 -8.73
C VAL A 65 5.81 -0.81 -8.99
N PHE A 66 5.44 -0.07 -7.95
CA PHE A 66 4.85 1.25 -8.08
C PHE A 66 5.83 2.27 -8.66
N SER A 67 7.10 2.20 -8.26
CA SER A 67 8.14 3.09 -8.80
C SER A 67 8.36 2.87 -10.29
N GLN A 68 8.36 1.61 -10.73
CA GLN A 68 8.43 1.27 -12.15
C GLN A 68 7.19 1.75 -12.91
N ALA A 69 5.98 1.45 -12.42
CA ALA A 69 4.74 1.90 -13.05
C ALA A 69 4.62 3.43 -13.13
N CYS A 70 5.13 4.17 -12.13
CA CYS A 70 5.23 5.63 -12.20
C CYS A 70 6.17 6.08 -13.34
N SER A 71 7.33 5.43 -13.53
CA SER A 71 8.28 5.75 -14.60
C SER A 71 7.72 5.48 -16.01
N GLU A 72 6.81 4.51 -16.12
CA GLU A 72 6.12 4.12 -17.36
C GLU A 72 4.84 4.94 -17.62
N HIS A 73 4.62 6.03 -16.89
CA HIS A 73 3.43 6.90 -17.01
C HIS A 73 2.09 6.20 -16.70
N GLN A 74 2.10 5.13 -15.90
CA GLN A 74 0.90 4.38 -15.49
C GLN A 74 0.33 4.85 -14.15
N LEU A 75 0.64 6.09 -13.74
CA LEU A 75 0.17 6.67 -12.48
C LEU A 75 -1.37 6.65 -12.33
N PRO A 76 -2.19 6.93 -13.37
CA PRO A 76 -3.64 6.85 -13.24
C PRO A 76 -4.15 5.45 -12.87
N LEU A 77 -3.56 4.40 -13.48
CA LEU A 77 -3.90 3.01 -13.17
C LEU A 77 -3.58 2.67 -11.71
N LEU A 78 -2.46 3.17 -11.19
CA LEU A 78 -2.08 2.99 -9.79
C LEU A 78 -3.06 3.69 -8.84
N GLN A 79 -3.42 4.94 -9.16
CA GLN A 79 -4.36 5.73 -8.37
C GLN A 79 -5.73 5.06 -8.31
N ASP A 80 -6.26 4.62 -9.46
CA ASP A 80 -7.50 3.85 -9.52
C ASP A 80 -7.43 2.62 -8.65
N TRP A 81 -6.34 1.85 -8.75
CA TRP A 81 -6.17 0.64 -7.96
C TRP A 81 -6.18 0.92 -6.46
N VAL A 82 -5.45 1.95 -6.01
CA VAL A 82 -5.34 2.33 -4.59
C VAL A 82 -6.70 2.75 -4.05
N VAL A 83 -7.42 3.64 -4.75
CA VAL A 83 -8.73 4.16 -4.33
C VAL A 83 -9.74 3.01 -4.17
N HIS A 84 -9.83 2.11 -5.15
CA HIS A 84 -10.78 0.99 -5.10
C HIS A 84 -10.39 -0.12 -4.11
N SER A 85 -9.17 -0.07 -3.56
CA SER A 85 -8.67 -1.09 -2.64
C SER A 85 -8.65 -0.63 -1.19
N LEU A 86 -9.00 0.63 -0.87
CA LEU A 86 -8.96 1.20 0.48
C LEU A 86 -9.66 0.32 1.52
N ASN A 87 -10.85 -0.18 1.21
CA ASN A 87 -11.62 -1.05 2.11
C ASN A 87 -10.91 -2.39 2.39
N ASN A 88 -10.08 -2.88 1.47
CA ASN A 88 -9.29 -4.10 1.69
C ASN A 88 -8.14 -3.89 2.69
N PHE A 89 -7.69 -2.64 2.89
CA PHE A 89 -6.64 -2.31 3.86
C PHE A 89 -7.17 -2.12 5.28
N THR A 90 -8.48 -1.96 5.45
CA THR A 90 -9.08 -1.60 6.74
C THR A 90 -10.01 -2.68 7.27
N HIS A 91 -10.66 -3.46 6.38
CA HIS A 91 -11.54 -4.54 6.79
C HIS A 91 -10.75 -5.76 7.29
N ASN A 92 -11.15 -6.30 8.45
CA ASN A 92 -10.60 -7.53 9.02
C ASN A 92 -9.08 -7.53 9.29
N VAL A 93 -8.47 -6.35 9.43
CA VAL A 93 -7.07 -6.19 9.84
C VAL A 93 -6.94 -5.26 11.06
N PRO A 94 -5.96 -5.48 11.95
CA PRO A 94 -5.72 -4.57 13.07
C PRO A 94 -5.42 -3.14 12.59
N THR A 95 -5.94 -2.13 13.29
CA THR A 95 -5.76 -0.70 12.95
C THR A 95 -4.30 -0.33 12.70
N VAL A 96 -3.39 -0.81 13.54
CA VAL A 96 -1.93 -0.58 13.40
C VAL A 96 -1.41 -1.08 12.04
N THR A 97 -1.84 -2.26 11.62
CA THR A 97 -1.47 -2.84 10.32
C THR A 97 -2.10 -2.06 9.17
N ALA A 98 -3.35 -1.62 9.33
CA ALA A 98 -4.06 -0.82 8.34
C ALA A 98 -3.38 0.54 8.11
N VAL A 99 -3.08 1.28 9.19
CA VAL A 99 -2.35 2.56 9.18
C VAL A 99 -1.01 2.42 8.46
N TRP A 100 -0.20 1.44 8.88
CA TRP A 100 1.11 1.19 8.26
C TRP A 100 1.00 0.82 6.78
N SER A 101 0.02 -0.04 6.42
CA SER A 101 -0.19 -0.48 5.04
C SER A 101 -0.63 0.67 4.15
N LEU A 102 -1.61 1.48 4.58
CA LEU A 102 -2.07 2.65 3.84
C LEU A 102 -0.97 3.69 3.66
N CYS A 103 -0.18 3.95 4.71
CA CYS A 103 0.96 4.86 4.63
C CYS A 103 1.98 4.38 3.58
N CYS A 104 2.33 3.08 3.58
CA CYS A 104 3.18 2.50 2.54
C CYS A 104 2.60 2.74 1.14
N PHE A 105 1.31 2.48 0.94
CA PHE A 105 0.66 2.57 -0.37
C PHE A 105 0.57 4.02 -0.89
N PHE A 106 0.18 4.97 -0.04
CA PHE A 106 0.13 6.38 -0.43
C PHE A 106 1.52 6.92 -0.78
N ILE A 107 2.56 6.50 -0.07
CA ILE A 107 3.95 6.88 -0.41
C ILE A 107 4.37 6.25 -1.73
N CYS A 108 4.09 4.95 -1.94
CA CYS A 108 4.41 4.26 -3.19
C CYS A 108 3.75 4.95 -4.39
N ALA A 109 2.50 5.38 -4.23
CA ALA A 109 1.69 6.03 -5.27
C ALA A 109 1.95 7.53 -5.43
N SER A 110 2.74 8.17 -4.56
CA SER A 110 2.96 9.61 -4.62
C SER A 110 3.92 10.00 -5.75
N GLY A 111 3.62 11.05 -6.52
CA GLY A 111 4.58 11.68 -7.42
C GLY A 111 5.73 12.43 -6.71
N ASN A 112 5.68 12.63 -5.39
CA ASN A 112 6.67 13.42 -4.66
C ASN A 112 7.92 12.58 -4.30
N PRO A 113 9.12 12.89 -4.85
CA PRO A 113 10.33 12.11 -4.60
C PRO A 113 10.80 12.15 -3.15
N TRP A 114 10.55 13.26 -2.43
CA TRP A 114 10.92 13.40 -1.02
C TRP A 114 10.06 12.50 -0.13
N LEU A 115 8.78 12.39 -0.45
CA LEU A 115 7.89 11.49 0.26
C LEU A 115 8.27 10.03 -0.01
N LYS A 116 8.61 9.67 -1.26
CA LYS A 116 9.16 8.34 -1.59
C LYS A 116 10.46 8.02 -0.86
N ALA A 117 11.35 9.00 -0.69
CA ALA A 117 12.62 8.80 0.01
C ALA A 117 12.47 8.39 1.49
N ILE A 118 11.31 8.67 2.10
CA ILE A 118 11.00 8.30 3.49
C ILE A 118 10.55 6.82 3.57
N PHE A 119 10.25 6.16 2.46
CA PHE A 119 9.72 4.80 2.46
C PHE A 119 10.50 3.78 3.32
N PRO A 120 11.86 3.72 3.30
CA PRO A 120 12.60 2.79 4.15
C PRO A 120 12.35 2.99 5.64
N HIS A 121 12.12 4.24 6.07
CA HIS A 121 11.75 4.55 7.46
C HIS A 121 10.37 3.96 7.79
N ILE A 122 9.36 4.20 6.95
CA ILE A 122 8.01 3.64 7.14
C ILE A 122 8.03 2.12 7.14
N GLN A 123 8.75 1.51 6.19
CA GLN A 123 8.88 0.06 6.09
C GLN A 123 9.48 -0.55 7.37
N SER A 124 10.37 0.17 8.06
CA SER A 124 10.97 -0.28 9.32
C SER A 124 10.00 -0.23 10.52
N ARG A 125 9.00 0.65 10.49
CA ARG A 125 8.03 0.88 11.57
C ARG A 125 6.82 -0.06 11.53
N ILE A 126 6.99 -1.28 11.00
CA ILE A 126 5.92 -2.27 10.97
C ILE A 126 5.41 -2.56 12.39
N ARG A 127 4.08 -2.57 12.57
CA ARG A 127 3.40 -2.76 13.87
C ARG A 127 3.54 -1.58 14.86
N GLN A 128 3.97 -0.41 14.40
CA GLN A 128 3.94 0.83 15.18
C GLN A 128 2.78 1.73 14.72
N CYS A 129 2.18 2.48 15.63
CA CYS A 129 1.08 3.41 15.35
C CYS A 129 1.10 4.52 16.41
N GLU A 130 2.25 5.18 16.53
CA GLU A 130 2.43 6.34 17.39
C GLU A 130 1.89 7.61 16.72
N LEU A 131 1.98 8.76 17.39
CA LEU A 131 1.54 10.03 16.82
C LEU A 131 2.25 10.33 15.50
N GLU A 132 3.56 10.11 15.45
CA GLU A 132 4.39 10.31 14.25
C GLU A 132 3.89 9.47 13.06
N ASP A 133 3.48 8.21 13.30
CA ASP A 133 2.96 7.33 12.25
C ASP A 133 1.63 7.83 11.69
N ARG A 134 0.78 8.44 12.54
CA ARG A 134 -0.51 9.03 12.15
C ARG A 134 -0.30 10.32 11.36
N GLU A 135 0.62 11.17 11.80
CA GLU A 135 0.98 12.39 11.07
C GLU A 135 1.54 12.07 9.67
N LEU A 136 2.43 11.07 9.59
CA LEU A 136 2.98 10.60 8.31
C LEU A 136 1.89 10.01 7.40
N LEU A 137 0.92 9.26 7.96
CA LEU A 137 -0.24 8.79 7.22
C LEU A 137 -1.05 9.96 6.65
N CYS A 138 -1.36 10.98 7.45
CA CYS A 138 -2.11 12.16 6.98
C CYS A 138 -1.35 12.91 5.89
N ILE A 139 -0.04 13.16 6.06
CA ILE A 139 0.80 13.81 5.04
C ILE A 139 0.78 13.02 3.73
N ALA A 140 0.93 11.69 3.81
CA ALA A 140 0.90 10.84 2.64
C ALA A 140 -0.49 10.81 1.97
N ALA A 141 -1.55 10.75 2.77
CA ALA A 141 -2.94 10.77 2.30
C ALA A 141 -3.29 12.09 1.60
N ILE A 142 -2.96 13.25 2.18
CA ILE A 142 -3.16 14.57 1.56
C ILE A 142 -2.39 14.66 0.24
N SER A 143 -1.12 14.21 0.25
CA SER A 143 -0.29 14.21 -0.95
C SER A 143 -0.91 13.37 -2.07
N PHE A 144 -1.45 12.20 -1.74
CA PHE A 144 -2.13 11.32 -2.69
C PHE A 144 -3.46 11.91 -3.16
N TYR A 145 -4.31 12.39 -2.25
CA TYR A 145 -5.62 12.98 -2.54
C TYR A 145 -5.55 14.17 -3.52
N ASN A 146 -4.55 15.04 -3.36
CA ASN A 146 -4.33 16.17 -4.26
C ASN A 146 -3.91 15.78 -5.69
N GLN A 147 -3.53 14.52 -5.92
CA GLN A 147 -3.18 14.00 -7.24
C GLN A 147 -4.35 13.27 -7.93
N LEU A 148 -5.47 13.09 -7.23
CA LEU A 148 -6.66 12.40 -7.73
C LEU A 148 -7.55 13.33 -8.56
N ASN A 149 -8.36 12.74 -9.44
CA ASN A 149 -9.46 13.46 -10.11
C ASN A 149 -10.70 13.54 -9.21
N CYS A 150 -11.71 14.32 -9.59
CA CYS A 150 -12.91 14.55 -8.76
C CYS A 150 -13.64 13.25 -8.38
N ASP A 151 -13.83 12.33 -9.33
CA ASP A 151 -14.55 11.08 -9.09
C ASP A 151 -13.79 10.16 -8.10
N GLN A 152 -12.46 10.11 -8.24
CA GLN A 152 -11.57 9.39 -7.34
C GLN A 152 -11.55 10.04 -5.94
N GLN A 153 -11.57 11.36 -5.85
CA GLN A 153 -11.63 12.09 -4.57
C GLN A 153 -12.91 11.78 -3.80
N GLU A 154 -14.06 11.75 -4.49
CA GLU A 154 -15.34 11.37 -3.90
C GLU A 154 -15.28 9.92 -3.38
N THR A 155 -14.79 8.99 -4.21
CA THR A 155 -14.66 7.57 -3.83
C THR A 155 -13.70 7.39 -2.64
N PHE A 156 -12.60 8.15 -2.60
CA PHE A 156 -11.65 8.15 -1.50
C PHE A 156 -12.30 8.58 -0.19
N LEU A 157 -13.04 9.70 -0.19
CA LEU A 157 -13.73 10.20 1.00
C LEU A 157 -14.81 9.24 1.47
N GLN A 158 -15.65 8.75 0.57
CA GLN A 158 -16.71 7.78 0.87
C GLN A 158 -16.14 6.53 1.55
N SER A 159 -15.01 5.99 1.04
CA SER A 159 -14.36 4.83 1.64
C SER A 159 -13.95 5.08 3.09
N PHE A 160 -13.34 6.23 3.40
CA PHE A 160 -12.94 6.55 4.77
C PHE A 160 -14.13 6.88 5.68
N GLU A 161 -15.18 7.51 5.17
CA GLU A 161 -16.42 7.74 5.90
C GLU A 161 -17.10 6.43 6.30
N GLU A 162 -17.16 5.44 5.40
CA GLU A 162 -17.66 4.08 5.68
C GLU A 162 -16.85 3.42 6.80
N ILE A 163 -15.51 3.46 6.70
CA ILE A 163 -14.59 2.91 7.70
C ILE A 163 -14.80 3.56 9.08
N CYS A 164 -15.03 4.87 9.11
CA CYS A 164 -15.29 5.61 10.36
C CYS A 164 -16.70 5.37 10.91
N GLY A 165 -17.71 5.19 10.04
CA GLY A 165 -19.11 4.95 10.42
C GLY A 165 -19.32 3.61 11.13
N ASP A 166 -18.55 2.60 10.74
CA ASP A 166 -18.59 1.26 11.37
C ASP A 166 -17.91 1.22 12.76
N GLN A 167 -17.07 2.21 13.08
CA GLN A 167 -16.35 2.27 14.36
C GLN A 167 -17.12 3.12 15.39
N LYS A 168 -17.65 2.45 16.43
CA LYS A 168 -18.38 3.05 17.59
C LYS A 168 -17.65 4.18 18.35
N HIS A 169 -16.38 4.46 18.05
CA HIS A 169 -15.57 5.54 18.63
C HIS A 169 -14.85 6.37 17.54
N SER A 170 -15.61 7.04 16.66
CA SER A 170 -15.06 7.70 15.46
C SER A 170 -14.12 8.88 15.73
N PHE A 171 -14.19 9.54 16.89
CA PHE A 171 -13.40 10.76 17.19
C PHE A 171 -11.92 10.53 17.51
N SER A 172 -11.47 9.29 17.73
CA SER A 172 -10.04 8.99 17.99
C SER A 172 -9.40 8.06 16.95
N SER A 173 -10.12 7.77 15.87
CA SER A 173 -9.63 6.87 14.83
C SER A 173 -8.55 7.59 13.99
N PRO A 174 -7.42 6.94 13.66
CA PRO A 174 -6.45 7.49 12.72
C PRO A 174 -7.06 7.86 11.36
N PHE A 175 -8.18 7.22 10.98
CA PHE A 175 -8.85 7.45 9.71
C PHE A 175 -9.72 8.72 9.70
N SER A 176 -10.27 9.14 10.84
CA SER A 176 -11.05 10.38 10.90
C SER A 176 -10.16 11.62 10.83
N GLU A 177 -8.89 11.51 11.26
CA GLU A 177 -7.88 12.55 11.06
C GLU A 177 -7.62 12.78 9.56
N ILE A 178 -7.57 11.72 8.75
CA ILE A 178 -7.42 11.85 7.29
C ILE A 178 -8.55 12.71 6.73
N ILE A 179 -9.81 12.38 7.04
CA ILE A 179 -10.99 13.12 6.56
C ILE A 179 -10.92 14.60 6.98
N SER A 180 -10.42 14.90 8.18
CA SER A 180 -10.29 16.28 8.65
C SER A 180 -9.17 17.08 7.95
N CYS A 181 -8.22 16.38 7.33
CA CYS A 181 -7.03 16.96 6.73
C CYS A 181 -7.16 17.20 5.21
N VAL A 182 -8.05 16.50 4.52
CA VAL A 182 -8.33 16.68 3.08
C VAL A 182 -9.55 17.57 2.87
#